data_AF-A0A3S3QN17-F1
#
_entry.id   AF-A0A3S3QN17-F1
#
_cell.length_a   1.000
_cell.length_b   1.000
_cell.length_c   1.000
_cell.angle_alpha   90.00
_cell.angle_beta   90.00
_cell.angle_gamma   90.00
#
_symmetry.space_group_name_H-M   'P 1'
#
loop_
_entity.id
_entity.type
_entity.pdbx_description
1 polymer ?
#
loop_
_entity_poly.entity_id
_entity_poly.type
_entity_poly.pdbx_seq_one_letter_code
_entity_poly.pdbx_strand_id
1 'polypeptide(L)' 'RLPLEIQKIFQEIEQALAGAIGPAAGMILRDYIEQWQQNGPVVAARIVELTTALVEEIGDPVTAQEFISRVEKKC' A
#
# COMPACT_ATOMS: atom_id res chain seq x y z
N ARG A 1 13.96 7.67 -11.10
CA ARG A 1 12.79 7.06 -11.79
C ARG A 1 12.53 5.73 -11.13
N LEU A 2 11.30 5.47 -10.66
CA LEU A 2 10.96 4.20 -10.01
C LEU A 2 11.00 3.03 -11.00
N PRO A 3 11.37 1.81 -10.58
CA PRO A 3 11.20 0.62 -11.41
C PRO A 3 9.73 0.43 -11.82
N LEU A 4 9.48 -0.07 -13.03
CA LEU A 4 8.12 -0.27 -13.55
C LEU A 4 7.31 -1.24 -12.68
N GLU A 5 7.96 -2.28 -12.18
CA GLU A 5 7.38 -3.25 -11.25
C GLU A 5 6.84 -2.57 -9.98
N ILE A 6 7.63 -1.72 -9.35
CA ILE A 6 7.23 -0.98 -8.14
C ILE A 6 6.06 -0.03 -8.42
N GLN A 7 6.07 0.65 -9.58
CA GLN A 7 4.95 1.52 -9.97
C GLN A 7 3.65 0.73 -10.11
N LYS A 8 3.70 -0.47 -10.70
CA LYS A 8 2.53 -1.34 -10.84
C LYS A 8 2.02 -1.80 -9.48
N ILE A 9 2.91 -2.21 -8.58
CA ILE A 9 2.56 -2.60 -7.21
C ILE A 9 1.89 -1.44 -6.46
N PHE A 10 2.40 -0.21 -6.58
CA PHE A 10 1.77 0.95 -5.95
C PHE A 10 0.35 1.21 -6.47
N GLN A 11 0.11 1.04 -7.77
CA GLN A 11 -1.23 1.16 -8.34
C GLN A 11 -2.19 0.06 -7.83
N GLU A 12 -1.69 -1.17 -7.67
CA GLU A 12 -2.48 -2.28 -7.13
C GLU A 12 -2.83 -2.05 -5.66
N ILE A 13 -1.88 -1.56 -4.87
CA ILE A 13 -2.10 -1.16 -3.47
C ILE A 13 -3.10 -0.01 -3.39
N GLU A 14 -2.98 1.01 -4.25
CA GLU A 14 -3.91 2.14 -4.27
C GLU A 14 -5.34 1.69 -4.55
N GLN A 15 -5.53 0.80 -5.53
CA GLN A 15 -6.84 0.24 -5.87
C GLN A 15 -7.40 -0.63 -4.73
N ALA A 16 -6.55 -1.43 -4.09
CA ALA A 16 -6.95 -2.25 -2.95
C ALA A 16 -7.37 -1.38 -1.76
N LEU A 17 -6.58 -0.36 -1.44
CA LEU A 17 -6.84 0.59 -0.36
C LEU A 17 -8.09 1.42 -0.65
N ALA A 18 -8.26 1.93 -1.87
CA ALA A 18 -9.46 2.65 -2.28
C ALA A 18 -10.72 1.79 -2.21
N GLY A 19 -10.60 0.48 -2.47
CA GLY A 19 -11.70 -0.47 -2.32
C GLY A 19 -12.08 -0.77 -0.87
N ALA A 20 -11.21 -0.46 0.10
CA ALA A 20 -11.44 -0.69 1.52
C ALA A 20 -11.88 0.59 2.25
N ILE A 21 -11.18 1.72 2.03
CA ILE A 21 -11.39 2.98 2.76
C ILE A 21 -11.92 4.13 1.90
N GLY A 22 -12.14 3.89 0.60
CA GLY A 22 -12.70 4.87 -0.32
C GLY A 22 -11.67 5.86 -0.90
N PRO A 23 -12.13 6.99 -1.47
CA PRO A 23 -11.33 7.84 -2.36
C PRO A 23 -10.16 8.57 -1.68
N ALA A 24 -10.12 8.63 -0.35
CA ALA A 24 -8.99 9.21 0.38
C ALA A 24 -7.71 8.36 0.31
N ALA A 25 -7.81 7.11 -0.14
CA ALA A 25 -6.70 6.15 -0.21
C ALA A 25 -5.47 6.67 -0.97
N GLY A 26 -5.64 7.40 -2.07
CA GLY A 26 -4.51 7.92 -2.86
C GLY A 26 -3.68 8.98 -2.12
N MET A 27 -4.31 9.73 -1.20
CA MET A 27 -3.61 10.70 -0.36
C MET A 27 -2.81 9.97 0.73
N ILE A 28 -3.46 9.04 1.44
CA ILE A 28 -2.82 8.24 2.50
C ILE A 28 -1.65 7.45 1.93
N LEU A 29 -1.84 6.73 0.82
CA LEU A 29 -0.79 5.91 0.23
C LEU A 29 0.44 6.74 -0.17
N ARG A 30 0.25 7.98 -0.65
CA ARG A 30 1.36 8.86 -1.03
C ARG A 30 2.27 9.15 0.16
N ASP A 31 1.69 9.51 1.30
CA ASP A 31 2.44 9.85 2.51
C ASP A 31 3.24 8.63 3.00
N TYR A 32 2.65 7.44 2.95
CA TYR A 32 3.31 6.20 3.35
C TYR A 32 4.39 5.74 2.34
N ILE A 33 4.19 5.96 1.04
CA ILE A 33 5.23 5.73 0.03
C ILE A 33 6.42 6.64 0.28
N GLU A 34 6.19 7.92 0.55
CA GLU A 34 7.26 8.88 0.82
C GLU A 34 8.08 8.48 2.05
N GLN A 35 7.42 8.10 3.15
CA GLN A 35 8.09 7.59 4.36
C GLN A 35 8.85 6.29 4.08
N TRP A 36 8.24 5.34 3.37
CA TRP A 36 8.86 4.06 3.03
C TRP A 36 10.13 4.21 2.17
N GLN A 37 10.13 5.17 1.23
CA GLN A 37 11.28 5.51 0.40
C GLN A 37 12.39 6.22 1.20
N GLN A 38 12.04 7.04 2.18
CA GLN A 38 13.02 7.72 3.05
C GLN A 38 13.72 6.74 3.99
N ASN A 39 13.03 5.66 4.39
CA ASN A 39 13.54 4.69 5.35
C ASN A 39 14.35 3.54 4.75
N GLY A 40 14.60 3.52 3.44
CA GLY A 40 15.47 2.50 2.84
C GLY A 40 15.41 2.40 1.32
N PRO A 41 16.01 1.34 0.73
CA PRO A 41 16.05 1.17 -0.72
C PRO A 41 14.68 0.88 -1.32
N VAL A 42 14.44 1.37 -2.54
CA VAL A 42 13.20 1.12 -3.29
C VAL A 42 13.27 -0.23 -3.99
N VAL A 43 12.89 -1.30 -3.29
CA VAL A 43 12.92 -2.69 -3.78
C VAL A 43 11.66 -3.45 -3.39
N ALA A 44 11.24 -4.41 -4.23
CA ALA A 44 9.97 -5.14 -4.06
C ALA A 44 9.91 -5.93 -2.73
N ALA A 45 11.05 -6.42 -2.25
CA ALA A 45 11.15 -7.14 -0.98
C ALA A 45 10.67 -6.32 0.24
N ARG A 46 10.68 -4.99 0.16
CA ARG A 46 10.24 -4.10 1.24
C ARG A 46 8.77 -3.69 1.12
N ILE A 47 8.03 -4.13 0.10
CA ILE A 47 6.60 -3.78 -0.05
C ILE A 47 5.77 -4.26 1.14
N VAL A 48 6.17 -5.35 1.79
CA VAL A 48 5.53 -5.83 3.02
C VAL A 48 5.56 -4.77 4.14
N GLU A 49 6.63 -3.98 4.25
CA GLU A 49 6.73 -2.91 5.24
C GLU A 49 5.68 -1.83 4.98
N LEU A 50 5.46 -1.49 3.71
CA LEU A 50 4.46 -0.51 3.29
C LEU A 50 3.03 -1.00 3.59
N THR A 51 2.72 -2.25 3.24
CA THR A 51 1.36 -2.80 3.47
C THR A 51 1.08 -3.00 4.96
N THR A 52 2.09 -3.37 5.77
CA THR A 52 1.96 -3.43 7.24
C THR A 52 1.65 -2.05 7.82
N ALA A 53 2.39 -1.01 7.42
CA ALA A 53 2.17 0.34 7.93
C ALA A 53 0.75 0.87 7.56
N LEU A 54 0.24 0.52 6.38
CA LEU A 54 -1.13 0.85 5.97
C LEU A 54 -2.20 0.09 6.76
N VAL A 55 -1.94 -1.19 7.11
CA VAL A 55 -2.84 -1.97 7.98
C VAL A 55 -2.93 -1.34 9.37
N GLU A 56 -1.81 -0.89 9.92
CA GLU A 56 -1.78 -0.19 11.20
C GLU A 56 -2.56 1.13 11.14
N GLU A 57 -2.43 1.89 10.04
CA GLU A 57 -3.16 3.13 9.82
C GLU A 57 -4.68 2.93 9.70
N ILE A 58 -5.11 1.87 9.02
CA ILE A 58 -6.54 1.55 8.90
C ILE A 58 -7.17 1.36 10.28
N GLY A 59 -6.47 0.70 11.21
CA GLY A 59 -6.87 0.52 12.61
C GLY A 59 -8.09 -0.39 12.84
N ASP A 60 -9.05 -0.44 11.91
CA ASP A 60 -10.20 -1.34 11.92
C ASP A 60 -9.82 -2.73 11.38
N PRO A 61 -9.92 -3.81 12.18
CA PRO A 61 -9.48 -5.14 11.78
C PRO A 61 -10.21 -5.71 10.56
N VAL A 62 -11.50 -5.39 10.40
CA VAL A 62 -12.30 -5.90 9.26
C VAL A 62 -11.84 -5.22 7.98
N THR A 63 -11.74 -3.90 7.98
CA THR A 63 -11.27 -3.10 6.85
C THR A 63 -9.82 -3.45 6.48
N ALA A 64 -8.95 -3.65 7.47
CA ALA A 64 -7.57 -4.10 7.25
C ALA A 64 -7.53 -5.47 6.56
N GLN A 65 -8.37 -6.42 7.00
CA GLN A 65 -8.47 -7.74 6.38
C GLN A 65 -9.00 -7.65 4.94
N GLU A 66 -9.96 -6.76 4.68
CA GLU A 66 -10.45 -6.49 3.32
C GLU A 66 -9.34 -5.93 2.41
N PHE A 67 -8.55 -4.98 2.91
CA PHE A 67 -7.40 -4.43 2.20
C PHE A 67 -6.39 -5.53 1.84
N ILE A 68 -5.97 -6.34 2.80
CA ILE A 68 -5.01 -7.44 2.56
C ILE A 68 -5.56 -8.44 1.54
N SER A 69 -6.82 -8.85 1.67
CA SER A 69 -7.44 -9.79 0.72
C SER A 69 -7.49 -9.22 -0.71
N ARG A 70 -7.58 -7.89 -0.86
CA ARG A 70 -7.53 -7.24 -2.17
C ARG A 70 -6.12 -7.20 -2.74
N VAL A 71 -5.10 -6.94 -1.92
CA VAL A 71 -3.69 -6.96 -2.33
C VAL A 71 -3.28 -8.36 -2.81
N GLU A 72 -3.61 -9.41 -2.04
CA GLU A 72 -3.28 -10.81 -2.39
C GLU A 72 -3.97 -11.31 -3.67
N LYS A 73 -5.07 -10.71 -4.09
CA LYS A 73 -5.75 -11.04 -5.35
C LYS A 73 -5.14 -10.34 -6.56
N LYS A 74 -4.23 -9.38 -6.34
CA LYS A 74 -3.68 -8.48 -7.37
C LYS A 74 -2.20 -8.73 -7.60
N CYS A 75 -1.44 -9.00 -6.54
CA CYS A 75 -0.06 -9.47 -6.58
C CYS A 75 0.03 -10.96 -6.92
#